data_AF-A0A433UHJ1-F1
#
_entry.id   AF-A0A433UHJ1-F1
#
_cell.length_a   1.000
_cell.length_b   1.000
_cell.length_c   1.000
_cell.angle_alpha   90.00
_cell.angle_beta   90.00
_cell.angle_gamma   90.00
#
_symmetry.space_group_name_H-M   'P 1'
#
loop_
_entity.id
_entity.type
_entity.pdbx_description
1 polymer ?
#
loop_
_entity_poly.entity_id
_entity_poly.type
_entity_poly.pdbx_seq_one_letter_code
_entity_poly.pdbx_strand_id
1 'polypeptide(L)' 'MSDKGNKIGEVKTPSGTTYYVYWNQSSGDVDVAAEYAGNASTKAEAMKKADYYATTTKIMR' A
#
# COMPACT_ATOMS: atom_id res chain seq x y z
N MET A 1 13.24 6.99 12.89
CA MET A 1 11.89 7.21 12.31
C MET A 1 11.67 6.05 11.37
N SER A 2 10.60 5.27 11.54
CA SER A 2 10.41 4.03 10.79
C SER A 2 10.38 4.33 9.28
N ASP A 3 11.32 3.78 8.52
CA ASP A 3 11.53 4.01 7.07
C ASP A 3 10.37 3.59 6.16
N LYS A 4 9.22 3.19 6.72
CA LYS A 4 8.07 2.61 6.03
C LYS A 4 7.08 3.62 5.44
N GLY A 5 7.45 4.90 5.35
CA GLY A 5 6.56 5.95 4.87
C GLY A 5 5.43 6.32 5.83
N ASN A 6 4.53 7.20 5.37
CA ASN A 6 3.40 7.71 6.17
C ASN A 6 2.17 6.82 5.99
N LYS A 7 1.40 6.58 7.06
CA LYS A 7 0.08 5.92 6.94
C LYS A 7 -0.85 6.81 6.11
N ILE A 8 -1.30 6.30 4.96
CA ILE A 8 -2.15 7.07 4.03
C ILE A 8 -3.61 6.61 4.02
N GLY A 9 -3.89 5.40 4.50
CA GLY A 9 -5.23 4.83 4.53
C GLY A 9 -5.26 3.38 4.99
N GLU A 10 -6.35 2.69 4.66
CA GLU A 10 -6.56 1.27 4.91
C GLU A 10 -7.31 0.62 3.75
N VAL A 11 -7.07 -0.66 3.54
CA VAL A 11 -7.68 -1.49 2.50
C VAL A 11 -8.23 -2.77 3.13
N LYS A 12 -9.23 -3.39 2.50
CA LYS A 12 -9.81 -4.64 2.97
C LYS A 12 -9.45 -5.79 2.03
N THR A 13 -8.99 -6.89 2.60
CA THR A 13 -8.82 -8.14 1.87
C THR A 13 -10.18 -8.76 1.52
N PRO A 14 -10.23 -9.69 0.56
CA PRO A 14 -11.45 -10.45 0.25
C PRO A 14 -11.98 -11.26 1.45
N SER A 15 -11.11 -11.62 2.40
CA SER A 15 -11.49 -12.28 3.66
C SER A 15 -12.11 -11.32 4.69
N GLY A 16 -12.18 -10.03 4.40
CA GLY A 16 -12.71 -9.00 5.30
C GLY A 16 -11.68 -8.44 6.30
N THR A 17 -10.40 -8.82 6.18
CA THR A 17 -9.33 -8.31 7.04
C THR A 17 -8.91 -6.91 6.59
N THR A 18 -8.84 -5.96 7.52
CA THR A 18 -8.37 -4.60 7.22
C THR A 18 -6.86 -4.52 7.39
N TYR A 19 -6.16 -4.01 6.37
CA TYR A 19 -4.74 -3.71 6.40
C TYR A 19 -4.47 -2.22 6.27
N TYR A 20 -3.48 -1.72 7.01
CA TYR A 20 -3.02 -0.34 6.87
C TYR A 20 -2.10 -0.20 5.67
N VAL A 21 -2.29 0.91 4.96
CA VAL A 21 -1.47 1.31 3.82
C VAL A 21 -0.53 2.40 4.25
N TYR A 22 0.75 2.18 3.99
CA TYR A 22 1.81 3.14 4.19
C TYR A 22 2.40 3.52 2.83
N TRP A 23 2.72 4.79 2.65
CA TRP A 23 3.34 5.27 1.43
C TRP A 23 4.47 6.24 1.75
N ASN A 24 5.64 5.97 1.20
CA ASN A 24 6.79 6.85 1.26
C ASN A 24 6.75 7.79 0.05
N GLN A 25 6.46 9.07 0.29
CA GLN A 25 6.38 10.06 -0.78
C GLN A 25 7.74 10.34 -1.44
N SER A 26 8.86 10.10 -0.74
CA SER A 26 10.21 10.35 -1.27
C SER A 26 10.68 9.24 -2.20
N SER A 27 10.49 7.97 -1.83
CA SER A 27 10.86 6.82 -2.67
C SER A 27 9.74 6.37 -3.61
N GLY A 28 8.48 6.67 -3.26
CA GLY A 28 7.27 6.18 -3.91
C GLY A 28 6.78 4.84 -3.35
N ASP A 29 7.47 4.23 -2.39
CA ASP A 29 7.17 2.86 -1.96
C ASP A 29 5.84 2.78 -1.21
N VAL A 30 5.04 1.80 -1.58
CA VAL A 30 3.73 1.49 -1.01
C VAL A 30 3.85 0.18 -0.25
N ASP A 31 3.57 0.21 1.05
CA ASP A 31 3.53 -0.97 1.90
C ASP A 31 2.11 -1.22 2.41
N VAL A 32 1.66 -2.47 2.37
CA VAL A 32 0.39 -2.94 2.95
C VAL A 32 0.72 -3.95 4.03
N ALA A 33 0.23 -3.74 5.25
CA ALA A 33 0.50 -4.63 6.38
C ALA A 33 2.00 -4.94 6.59
N ALA A 34 2.87 -3.96 6.31
CA ALA A 34 4.33 -4.06 6.35
C ALA A 34 4.98 -4.89 5.21
N GLU A 35 4.24 -5.27 4.18
CA GLU A 35 4.72 -5.89 2.94
C GLU A 35 4.71 -4.91 1.76
N TYR A 36 5.72 -4.98 0.90
CA TYR A 36 5.82 -4.11 -0.27
C TYR A 36 4.75 -4.45 -1.32
N ALA A 37 3.86 -3.50 -1.58
CA ALA A 37 2.75 -3.60 -2.52
C ALA A 37 3.03 -2.95 -3.89
N GLY A 38 4.11 -2.17 -4.00
CA GLY A 38 4.53 -1.53 -5.24
C GLY A 38 5.09 -0.12 -5.03
N ASN A 39 5.31 0.60 -6.11
CA ASN A 39 5.76 1.99 -6.09
C ASN A 39 4.72 2.89 -6.76
N ALA A 40 4.48 4.08 -6.23
CA ALA A 40 3.48 5.03 -6.72
C ALA A 40 4.02 6.46 -6.65
N SER A 41 3.67 7.27 -7.64
CA SER A 41 4.05 8.69 -7.69
C SER A 41 3.05 9.60 -6.98
N THR A 42 1.86 9.09 -6.68
CA THR A 42 0.81 9.86 -5.98
C THR A 42 0.12 9.03 -4.91
N LYS A 43 -0.42 9.70 -3.88
CA LYS A 43 -1.23 9.05 -2.83
C LYS A 43 -2.42 8.28 -3.40
N ALA A 44 -3.06 8.79 -4.44
CA ALA A 44 -4.21 8.14 -5.07
C ALA A 44 -3.79 6.84 -5.78
N GLU A 45 -2.67 6.86 -6.49
CA GLU A 45 -2.08 5.67 -7.11
C GLU A 45 -1.63 4.65 -6.05
N ALA A 46 -1.03 5.13 -4.96
CA ALA A 46 -0.61 4.29 -3.84
C ALA A 46 -1.79 3.50 -3.26
N MET A 47 -2.92 4.17 -3.00
CA MET A 47 -4.15 3.50 -2.54
C MET A 47 -4.67 2.47 -3.56
N LYS A 48 -4.63 2.78 -4.86
CA LYS A 48 -5.06 1.86 -5.91
C LYS A 48 -4.19 0.60 -5.97
N LYS A 49 -2.86 0.77 -5.87
CA LYS A 49 -1.89 -0.34 -5.85
C LYS A 49 -2.03 -1.17 -4.57
N ALA A 50 -2.25 -0.52 -3.43
CA ALA A 50 -2.51 -1.19 -2.16
C ALA A 50 -3.79 -2.03 -2.18
N ASP A 51 -4.87 -1.51 -2.77
CA ASP A 51 -6.14 -2.23 -2.91
C ASP A 51 -6.00 -3.44 -3.84
N TYR A 52 -5.31 -3.26 -4.96
CA TYR A 52 -4.98 -4.37 -5.87
C TYR A 52 -4.14 -5.44 -5.17
N TYR A 53 -3.13 -5.04 -4.38
CA TYR A 53 -2.31 -5.98 -3.63
C TYR A 53 -3.11 -6.71 -2.56
N ALA A 54 -3.93 -6.00 -1.78
CA ALA A 54 -4.77 -6.61 -0.74
C ALA A 54 -5.79 -7.61 -1.30
N THR A 55 -6.25 -7.41 -2.54
CA THR A 55 -7.22 -8.28 -3.20
C THR A 55 -6.60 -9.45 -3.96
N THR A 56 -5.41 -9.26 -4.53
CA THR A 56 -4.79 -10.22 -5.45
C THR A 56 -3.48 -10.83 -4.97
N THR A 57 -2.90 -10.29 -3.89
CA THR A 57 -1.54 -10.55 -3.40
C THR A 57 -0.46 -10.38 -4.47
N LYS A 58 -0.73 -9.56 -5.50
CA LYS A 58 0.20 -9.25 -6.60
C LYS A 58 0.55 -7.77 -6.61
N ILE A 59 1.80 -7.49 -7.00
CA ILE A 59 2.27 -6.12 -7.22
C ILE A 59 1.76 -5.65 -8.58
N MET A 60 1.05 -4.53 -8.60
CA MET A 60 0.57 -3.91 -9.83
C MET A 60 1.76 -3.27 -10.58
N ARG A 61 2.05 -3.79 -11.78
CA ARG A 61 3.12 -3.26 -12.66
C ARG A 61 2.74 -1.92 -13.27
#